data_AF-W0FEW1-F1
#
_entry.id   AF-W0FEW1-F1
#
_cell.length_a   1.000
_cell.length_b   1.000
_cell.length_c   1.000
_cell.angle_alpha   90.00
_cell.angle_beta   90.00
_cell.angle_gamma   90.00
#
_symmetry.space_group_name_H-M   'P 1'
#
loop_
_entity.id
_entity.type
_entity.pdbx_description
1 polymer ?
#
loop_
_entity_poly.entity_id
_entity_poly.type
_entity_poly.pdbx_seq_one_letter_code
_entity_poly.pdbx_strand_id
1 'polypeptide(L)' 'MAVNGSQGVEFAVWGCADYRGYCRAACFAFEYSLGPKGCTEGYVCCVPNTF' A
#
# COMPACT_ATOMS: atom_id res chain seq x y z
N MET A 1 19.43 -3.92 -0.31
CA MET A 1 19.32 -4.46 1.06
C MET A 1 17.84 -4.56 1.37
N ALA A 2 17.33 -5.80 1.35
CA ALA A 2 15.97 -6.11 1.78
C ALA A 2 15.86 -5.79 3.27
N VAL A 3 14.84 -5.02 3.66
CA VAL A 3 14.63 -4.67 5.05
C VAL A 3 14.13 -5.90 5.82
N ASN A 4 14.87 -6.17 6.89
CA ASN A 4 14.81 -7.29 7.80
C ASN A 4 13.50 -7.24 8.60
N GLY A 5 12.74 -8.33 8.59
CA GLY A 5 11.48 -8.43 9.30
C GLY A 5 11.70 -8.67 10.79
N SER A 6 11.14 -7.80 11.62
CA SER A 6 10.68 -8.17 12.96
C SER A 6 9.84 -7.06 13.56
N GLN A 7 8.59 -6.93 13.09
CA GLN A 7 7.46 -6.60 13.96
C GLN A 7 6.11 -7.23 13.49
N GLY A 8 6.07 -8.20 12.56
CA GLY A 8 4.90 -9.08 12.34
C GLY A 8 3.59 -8.43 11.86
N VAL A 9 3.26 -8.57 10.56
CA VAL A 9 1.90 -8.37 10.01
C VAL A 9 1.33 -6.93 10.01
N GLU A 10 1.85 -5.99 10.80
CA GLU A 10 1.28 -4.64 10.96
C GLU A 10 1.93 -3.54 10.07
N PHE A 11 3.00 -3.85 9.32
CA PHE A 11 3.81 -2.89 8.53
C PHE A 11 3.55 -2.92 7.02
N ALA A 12 2.69 -3.82 6.54
CA ALA A 12 2.21 -3.77 5.16
C ALA A 12 1.12 -2.69 4.96
N VAL A 13 0.72 -2.00 6.03
CA VAL A 13 -0.27 -0.91 6.06
C VAL A 13 0.41 0.46 6.03
N TRP A 14 1.70 0.55 5.71
CA TRP A 14 2.38 1.85 5.67
C TRP A 14 1.82 2.61 4.48
N GLY A 15 1.09 3.69 4.79
CA GLY A 15 0.32 4.42 3.82
C GLY A 15 1.19 4.86 2.65
N CYS A 16 0.74 4.56 1.44
CA CYS A 16 1.40 4.99 0.23
C CYS A 16 0.85 6.36 -0.20
N ALA A 17 1.52 7.03 -1.15
CA ALA A 17 1.14 8.37 -1.60
C ALA A 17 0.97 9.37 -0.43
N ASP A 18 2.03 9.55 0.37
CA ASP A 18 2.05 10.47 1.52
C ASP A 18 0.91 10.22 2.53
N TYR A 19 0.73 8.94 2.91
CA TYR A 19 -0.33 8.49 3.82
C TYR A 19 -1.76 8.70 3.31
N ARG A 20 -1.95 8.98 2.01
CA ARG A 20 -3.28 9.12 1.40
C ARG A 20 -3.84 7.79 0.90
N GLY A 21 -3.00 6.78 0.71
CA GLY A 21 -3.40 5.46 0.23
C GLY A 21 -2.96 4.32 1.13
N TYR A 22 -3.43 3.13 0.81
CA TYR A 22 -3.15 1.88 1.52
C TYR A 22 -2.54 0.85 0.59
N CYS A 23 -1.48 0.18 1.03
CA CYS A 23 -0.92 -0.95 0.31
C CYS A 23 -1.82 -2.18 0.47
N ARG A 24 -2.38 -2.67 -0.64
CA ARG A 24 -3.27 -3.84 -0.69
C ARG A 24 -2.89 -4.73 -1.86
N ALA A 25 -3.24 -6.02 -1.85
CA ALA A 25 -3.01 -6.89 -3.01
C ALA A 25 -3.82 -6.44 -4.24
N ALA A 26 -5.01 -5.88 -4.01
CA ALA A 26 -5.86 -5.27 -5.03
C ALA A 26 -6.66 -4.11 -4.42
N CYS A 27 -7.00 -3.13 -5.24
CA CYS A 27 -7.79 -1.98 -4.84
C CYS A 27 -9.29 -2.26 -4.93
N PHE A 28 -10.08 -1.61 -4.07
CA PHE A 28 -11.54 -1.61 -4.21
C PHE A 28 -11.97 -0.84 -5.45
N ALA A 29 -13.19 -1.11 -5.94
CA ALA A 29 -13.72 -0.49 -7.17
C ALA A 29 -13.81 1.04 -7.13
N PHE A 30 -13.87 1.64 -5.93
CA PHE A 30 -13.93 3.09 -5.72
C PHE A 30 -12.56 3.73 -5.41
N GLU A 31 -11.50 2.93 -5.39
CA GLU A 31 -10.12 3.38 -5.22
C GLU A 31 -9.39 3.35 -6.58
N TYR A 32 -8.36 4.16 -6.74
CA TYR A 32 -7.46 4.06 -7.89
C TYR A 32 -6.12 3.47 -7.46
N SER A 33 -5.51 2.69 -8.35
CA SER A 33 -4.22 2.05 -8.12
C SER A 33 -3.07 2.91 -8.67
N LEU A 34 -2.06 3.19 -7.85
CA LEU A 34 -0.80 3.82 -8.28
C LEU A 34 0.30 2.78 -8.61
N GLY A 35 -0.08 1.50 -8.67
CA GLY A 35 0.85 0.39 -8.84
C GLY A 35 1.63 0.08 -7.55
N PRO A 36 2.73 -0.68 -7.62
CA PRO A 36 3.49 -1.14 -6.44
C PRO A 36 4.34 -0.04 -5.78
N LYS A 37 4.12 1.23 -6.10
CA LYS A 37 4.93 2.34 -5.61
C LYS A 37 4.78 2.50 -4.09
N GLY A 38 5.89 2.29 -3.37
CA GLY A 38 5.94 2.43 -1.90
C GLY A 38 5.32 1.26 -1.15
N CYS A 39 4.94 0.18 -1.84
CA CYS A 39 4.40 -1.04 -1.24
C CYS A 39 5.37 -2.20 -1.38
N THR A 40 5.24 -3.20 -0.51
CA THR A 40 6.01 -4.45 -0.64
C THR A 40 5.59 -5.21 -1.89
N GLU A 41 6.46 -6.11 -2.36
CA GLU A 41 6.19 -6.91 -3.57
C GLU A 41 4.88 -7.71 -3.44
N GLY A 42 4.06 -7.72 -4.49
CA GLY A 42 2.73 -8.33 -4.49
C GLY A 42 1.60 -7.43 -3.97
N TYR A 43 1.92 -6.21 -3.52
CA TYR A 43 0.94 -5.20 -3.10
C TYR A 43 1.01 -3.98 -4.00
N VAL A 44 -0.15 -3.34 -4.19
CA VAL A 44 -0.34 -2.10 -4.93
C VAL A 44 -0.83 -1.01 -3.99
N CYS A 45 -0.44 0.22 -4.29
CA CYS A 45 -0.90 1.40 -3.60
C CYS A 45 -2.31 1.77 -4.06
N CYS A 46 -3.28 1.62 -3.17
CA CYS A 46 -4.70 1.93 -3.41
C CYS A 46 -5.06 3.24 -2.72
N VAL A 47 -5.49 4.22 -3.49
CA VAL A 47 -5.85 5.54 -2.97
C VAL A 47 -7.37 5.71 -3.10
N PRO A 48 -8.07 5.98 -2.00
CA PRO A 48 -9.49 6.31 -2.05
C PRO A 48 -9.72 7.58 -2.84
N ASN A 49 -10.72 7.53 -3.72
CA ASN A 49 -11.21 8.70 -4.44
C ASN A 49 -12.14 9.53 -3.54
N THR A 50 -11.65 9.94 -2.37
CA THR A 50 -12.35 10.89 -1.48
C THR A 50 -12.14 12.30 -2.03
N PHE A 51 -13.16 12.81 -2.72
CA PHE A 51 -13.32 14.23 -3.01
C PHE A 51 -13.73 15.00 -1.74
#